data_AF-A0A9D9WN62-F1
#
_entry.id   AF-A0A9D9WN62-F1
#
_cell.length_a   1.000
_cell.length_b   1.000
_cell.length_c   1.000
_cell.angle_alpha   90.00
_cell.angle_beta   90.00
_cell.angle_gamma   90.00
#
_symmetry.space_group_name_H-M   'P 1'
#
loop_
_entity.id
_entity.type
_entity.pdbx_description
1 polymer ?
#
loop_
_entity_poly.entity_id
_entity_poly.type
_entity_poly.pdbx_seq_one_letter_code
_entity_poly.pdbx_strand_id
1 'polypeptide(L)'
;LNQVSNTFSIQMLEQIKRGYENVLLSKQVPPIWLDHYKEQIVFHKSKISEACRDAGIEPNPHDSEKTKDEYDKLSSYRKFCLENNLSLSEHGLYCQCMGSSRDNLTIPTAGGIVGDFVIPMEMVLNRLKSEFSFSRHLYFEYLTTEKDYELLHDSCFSELFNDELLGIDVEKLRTAFRLCFGILDKIGIAICELFDLYPPNGNVYFQSFWQLDRDNRRELFDSNKSPGLIALYSIATDLNEKKDGELSFLKQLRNDLEHEFVVVYKSESPSDIYDSYKFMDNIVFIKEDEFLEHLRRILQLTRSAIFSFVFTVRDKALNEKKDGVFYFPNSIHRQDYIFED
;
A
#
# COMPACT_ATOMS: atom_id res chain seq x y z
N LEU A 1 -0.30 -15.05 -2.94
CA LEU A 1 -1.47 -14.26 -3.39
C LEU A 1 -2.72 -15.14 -3.58
N ASN A 2 -2.72 -16.20 -4.39
CA ASN A 2 -3.88 -17.10 -4.57
C ASN A 2 -4.52 -17.58 -3.26
N GLN A 3 -3.69 -18.07 -2.32
CA GLN A 3 -4.14 -18.55 -1.01
C GLN A 3 -4.80 -17.48 -0.14
N VAL A 4 -4.40 -16.22 -0.30
CA VAL A 4 -4.81 -15.12 0.58
C VAL A 4 -5.95 -14.27 -0.03
N SER A 5 -5.96 -14.17 -1.37
CA SER A 5 -7.01 -13.49 -2.13
C SER A 5 -8.19 -14.40 -2.48
N ASN A 6 -8.04 -15.73 -2.36
CA ASN A 6 -8.97 -16.73 -2.87
C ASN A 6 -9.38 -16.53 -4.34
N THR A 7 -8.53 -15.83 -5.11
CA THR A 7 -8.78 -15.49 -6.51
C THR A 7 -7.76 -16.20 -7.38
N PHE A 8 -8.25 -16.83 -8.44
CA PHE A 8 -7.44 -17.56 -9.42
C PHE A 8 -7.82 -17.03 -10.79
N SER A 9 -6.87 -16.41 -11.50
CA SER A 9 -7.10 -15.90 -12.85
C SER A 9 -6.08 -16.48 -13.82
N ILE A 10 -6.51 -16.70 -15.07
CA ILE A 10 -5.62 -17.12 -16.15
C ILE A 10 -4.49 -16.09 -16.32
N GLN A 11 -4.81 -14.80 -16.19
CA GLN A 11 -3.82 -13.73 -16.28
C GLN A 11 -2.75 -13.84 -15.19
N MET A 12 -3.09 -14.26 -13.97
CA MET A 12 -2.09 -14.47 -12.94
C MET A 12 -1.13 -15.61 -13.30
N LEU A 13 -1.64 -16.71 -13.87
CA LEU A 13 -0.79 -17.80 -14.38
C LEU A 13 0.14 -17.33 -15.51
N GLU A 14 -0.38 -16.47 -16.39
CA GLU A 14 0.39 -15.87 -17.47
C GLU A 14 1.54 -14.98 -16.93
N GLN A 15 1.28 -14.19 -15.89
CA GLN A 15 2.32 -13.38 -15.24
C GLN A 15 3.37 -14.22 -14.51
N ILE A 16 2.98 -15.34 -13.88
CA ILE A 16 3.94 -16.29 -13.28
C ILE A 16 4.85 -16.87 -14.37
N LYS A 17 4.28 -17.32 -15.49
CA LYS A 17 5.03 -17.83 -16.64
C LYS A 17 6.02 -16.78 -17.17
N ARG A 18 5.55 -15.54 -17.37
CA ARG A 18 6.39 -14.39 -17.80
C ARG A 18 7.53 -14.10 -16.82
N GLY A 19 7.29 -14.26 -15.52
CA GLY A 19 8.32 -14.15 -14.49
C GLY A 19 9.48 -15.13 -14.76
N TYR A 20 9.17 -16.40 -15.02
CA TYR A 20 10.20 -17.39 -15.37
C TYR A 20 10.87 -17.11 -16.72
N GLU A 21 10.12 -16.65 -17.72
CA GLU A 21 10.69 -16.23 -19.03
C GLU A 21 11.69 -15.09 -18.86
N ASN A 22 11.36 -14.08 -18.05
CA ASN A 22 12.23 -12.95 -17.75
C ASN A 22 13.51 -13.38 -17.02
N VAL A 23 13.42 -14.34 -16.12
CA VAL A 23 14.60 -14.89 -15.44
C VAL A 23 15.56 -15.52 -16.44
N LEU A 24 15.07 -16.25 -17.46
CA LEU A 24 15.92 -16.83 -18.50
C LEU A 24 16.65 -15.79 -19.38
N LEU A 25 16.15 -14.54 -19.43
CA LEU A 25 16.82 -13.43 -20.12
C LEU A 25 17.93 -12.79 -19.29
N SER A 26 17.99 -13.07 -17.98
CA SER A 26 18.97 -12.49 -17.07
C SER A 26 20.34 -13.16 -17.20
N LYS A 27 21.40 -12.35 -17.24
CA LYS A 27 22.80 -12.81 -17.26
C LYS A 27 23.31 -13.32 -15.90
N GLN A 28 22.52 -13.15 -14.83
CA GLN A 28 22.95 -13.43 -13.46
C GLN A 28 22.44 -14.79 -12.94
N VAL A 29 21.71 -15.55 -13.76
CA VAL A 29 21.13 -16.82 -13.34
C VAL A 29 22.21 -17.91 -13.33
N PRO A 30 22.42 -18.62 -12.20
CA PRO A 30 23.34 -19.74 -12.17
C PRO A 30 22.90 -20.84 -13.16
N PRO A 31 23.82 -21.41 -13.97
CA PRO A 31 23.47 -22.37 -15.02
C PRO A 31 22.64 -23.57 -14.56
N ILE A 32 22.82 -24.00 -13.30
CA ILE A 32 22.12 -25.14 -12.71
C ILE A 32 20.60 -24.93 -12.61
N TRP A 33 20.13 -23.69 -12.60
CA TRP A 33 18.70 -23.36 -12.49
C TRP A 33 18.02 -23.17 -13.84
N LEU A 34 18.77 -23.11 -14.94
CA LEU A 34 18.21 -22.81 -16.27
C LEU A 34 17.19 -23.87 -16.71
N ASP A 35 17.52 -25.14 -16.52
CA ASP A 35 16.61 -26.23 -16.92
C ASP A 35 15.37 -26.27 -16.03
N HIS A 36 15.52 -26.01 -14.73
CA HIS A 36 14.38 -25.85 -13.82
C HIS A 36 13.43 -24.74 -14.29
N TYR A 37 13.92 -23.56 -14.65
CA TYR A 37 13.06 -22.47 -15.12
C TYR A 37 12.38 -22.78 -16.46
N LYS A 38 13.05 -23.46 -17.38
CA LYS A 38 12.42 -23.94 -18.63
C LYS A 38 11.29 -24.94 -18.34
N GLU A 39 11.51 -25.88 -17.42
CA GLU A 39 10.47 -26.81 -16.96
C GLU A 39 9.28 -26.08 -16.34
N GLN A 40 9.53 -25.05 -15.52
CA GLN A 40 8.47 -24.22 -14.93
C GLN A 40 7.65 -23.50 -16.01
N ILE A 41 8.28 -22.97 -17.06
CA ILE A 41 7.56 -22.33 -18.19
C ILE A 41 6.64 -23.34 -18.88
N VAL A 42 7.13 -24.55 -19.17
CA VAL A 42 6.34 -25.61 -19.81
C VAL A 42 5.17 -26.03 -18.91
N PHE A 43 5.42 -26.20 -17.60
CA PHE A 43 4.39 -26.54 -16.62
C PHE A 43 3.28 -25.48 -16.57
N HIS A 44 3.64 -24.20 -16.46
CA HIS A 44 2.65 -23.11 -16.39
C HIS A 44 1.92 -22.93 -17.72
N LYS A 45 2.58 -23.14 -18.87
CA LYS A 45 1.93 -23.13 -20.18
C LYS A 45 0.86 -24.23 -20.31
N SER A 46 1.15 -25.42 -19.79
CA SER A 46 0.18 -26.51 -19.72
C SER A 46 -1.02 -26.14 -18.83
N LYS A 47 -0.75 -25.58 -17.65
CA LYS A 47 -1.79 -25.11 -16.71
C LYS A 47 -2.68 -24.01 -17.28
N ILE A 48 -2.11 -23.06 -18.02
CA ILE A 48 -2.87 -22.02 -18.73
C ILE A 48 -3.78 -22.67 -19.78
N SER A 49 -3.26 -23.61 -20.56
CA SER A 49 -4.05 -24.30 -21.59
C SER A 49 -5.20 -25.14 -21.01
N GLU A 50 -4.97 -25.77 -19.86
CA GLU A 50 -6.00 -26.48 -19.07
C GLU A 50 -7.07 -25.49 -18.57
N ALA A 51 -6.66 -24.41 -17.89
CA ALA A 51 -7.58 -23.40 -17.37
C ALA A 51 -8.41 -22.70 -18.45
N CYS A 52 -7.82 -22.39 -19.61
CA CYS A 52 -8.55 -21.83 -20.75
C CYS A 52 -9.62 -22.79 -21.27
N ARG A 53 -9.30 -24.09 -21.36
CA ARG A 53 -10.25 -25.12 -21.80
C ARG A 53 -11.41 -25.27 -20.83
N ASP A 54 -11.10 -25.33 -19.53
CA ASP A 54 -12.11 -25.47 -18.48
C ASP A 54 -13.04 -24.26 -18.42
N ALA A 55 -12.51 -23.06 -18.71
CA ALA A 55 -13.29 -21.82 -18.78
C ALA A 55 -14.00 -21.60 -20.12
N GLY A 56 -13.76 -22.44 -21.14
CA GLY A 56 -14.28 -22.25 -22.50
C GLY A 56 -13.75 -20.99 -23.20
N ILE A 57 -12.54 -20.55 -22.84
CA ILE A 57 -11.90 -19.34 -23.36
C ILE A 57 -10.89 -19.74 -24.44
N GLU A 58 -11.01 -19.17 -25.64
CA GLU A 58 -9.99 -19.33 -26.68
C GLU A 58 -8.78 -18.41 -26.39
N PRO A 59 -7.54 -18.95 -26.32
CA PRO A 59 -6.35 -18.13 -26.10
C PRO A 59 -6.16 -17.12 -27.23
N ASN A 60 -6.11 -15.83 -26.89
CA ASN A 60 -5.86 -14.78 -27.87
C ASN A 60 -4.35 -14.46 -27.93
N PRO A 61 -3.67 -14.67 -29.08
CA PRO A 61 -2.25 -14.35 -29.21
C PRO A 61 -1.92 -12.86 -29.05
N HIS A 62 -2.90 -11.96 -29.22
CA HIS A 62 -2.76 -10.51 -29.09
C HIS A 62 -3.22 -9.98 -27.71
N ASP A 63 -3.46 -10.85 -26.73
CA ASP A 63 -3.96 -10.44 -25.40
C ASP A 63 -2.98 -9.47 -24.68
N SER A 64 -1.68 -9.65 -24.92
CA SER A 64 -0.66 -8.74 -24.40
C SER A 64 -0.70 -7.36 -25.04
N GLU A 65 -1.02 -7.28 -26.33
CA GLU A 65 -1.17 -6.00 -27.04
C GLU A 65 -2.42 -5.29 -26.55
N LYS A 66 -3.53 -6.01 -26.39
CA LYS A 66 -4.75 -5.46 -25.79
C LYS A 66 -4.53 -4.94 -24.37
N THR A 67 -3.79 -5.68 -23.54
CA THR A 67 -3.41 -5.22 -22.20
C THR A 67 -2.66 -3.89 -22.25
N LYS A 68 -1.76 -3.72 -23.23
CA LYS A 68 -1.01 -2.49 -23.43
C LYS A 68 -1.92 -1.35 -23.93
N ASP A 69 -2.80 -1.63 -24.89
CA ASP A 69 -3.77 -0.64 -25.39
C ASP A 69 -4.74 -0.18 -24.27
N GLU A 70 -5.15 -1.10 -23.40
CA GLU A 70 -5.96 -0.80 -22.22
C GLU A 70 -5.20 0.08 -21.23
N TYR A 71 -3.93 -0.26 -20.96
CA TYR A 71 -3.05 0.55 -20.12
C TYR A 71 -2.88 1.96 -20.70
N ASP A 72 -2.63 2.07 -22.00
CA ASP A 72 -2.38 3.34 -22.68
C ASP A 72 -3.60 4.28 -22.65
N LYS A 73 -4.81 3.73 -22.53
CA LYS A 73 -6.07 4.49 -22.35
C LYS A 73 -6.30 4.98 -20.91
N LEU A 74 -5.55 4.50 -19.92
CA LEU A 74 -5.70 4.97 -18.54
C LEU A 74 -5.22 6.43 -18.39
N SER A 75 -5.79 7.14 -17.42
CA SER A 75 -5.35 8.50 -17.07
C SER A 75 -3.90 8.50 -16.56
N SER A 76 -3.23 9.65 -16.70
CA SER A 76 -1.86 9.85 -16.18
C SER A 76 -1.76 9.49 -14.69
N TYR A 77 -2.72 9.94 -13.88
CA TYR A 77 -2.80 9.60 -12.47
C TYR A 77 -2.95 8.09 -12.22
N ARG A 78 -3.75 7.38 -13.03
CA ARG A 78 -3.93 5.95 -12.84
C ARG A 78 -2.69 5.16 -13.24
N LYS A 79 -2.05 5.52 -14.35
CA LYS A 79 -0.74 4.98 -14.78
C LYS A 79 0.30 5.17 -13.67
N PHE A 80 0.40 6.38 -13.13
CA PHE A 80 1.26 6.70 -11.99
C PHE A 80 1.01 5.77 -10.78
N CYS A 81 -0.25 5.53 -10.42
CA CYS A 81 -0.59 4.63 -9.31
C CYS A 81 -0.22 3.17 -9.57
N LEU A 82 -0.23 2.71 -10.82
CA LEU A 82 0.15 1.35 -11.20
C LEU A 82 1.66 1.19 -11.23
N GLU A 83 2.38 2.13 -11.85
CA GLU A 83 3.84 2.12 -11.97
C GLU A 83 4.54 2.25 -10.62
N ASN A 84 3.99 3.06 -9.71
CA ASN A 84 4.59 3.29 -8.39
C ASN A 84 4.13 2.31 -7.31
N ASN A 85 3.40 1.25 -7.68
CA ASN A 85 2.84 0.29 -6.74
C ASN A 85 1.95 0.95 -5.67
N LEU A 86 1.02 1.81 -6.08
CA LEU A 86 0.11 2.57 -5.21
C LEU A 86 -1.38 2.26 -5.44
N SER A 87 -1.71 1.25 -6.24
CA SER A 87 -3.10 0.86 -6.50
C SER A 87 -3.66 -0.10 -5.44
N LEU A 88 -4.88 0.16 -4.93
CA LEU A 88 -5.61 -0.74 -4.04
C LEU A 88 -6.52 -1.66 -4.85
N SER A 89 -5.91 -2.51 -5.67
CA SER A 89 -6.56 -3.53 -6.49
C SER A 89 -5.76 -4.83 -6.45
N GLU A 90 -6.44 -5.94 -6.17
CA GLU A 90 -5.79 -7.26 -6.18
C GLU A 90 -5.29 -7.65 -7.57
N HIS A 91 -6.02 -7.29 -8.63
CA HIS A 91 -5.57 -7.49 -10.00
C HIS A 91 -4.37 -6.60 -10.34
N GLY A 92 -4.38 -5.38 -9.80
CA GLY A 92 -3.29 -4.40 -9.92
C GLY A 92 -1.95 -4.85 -9.33
N LEU A 93 -1.92 -5.93 -8.54
CA LEU A 93 -0.68 -6.49 -8.01
C LEU A 93 0.16 -7.22 -9.06
N TYR A 94 -0.45 -7.68 -10.15
CA TYR A 94 0.24 -8.48 -11.18
C TYR A 94 -0.06 -8.03 -12.61
N CYS A 95 -1.12 -7.24 -12.83
CA CYS A 95 -1.52 -6.81 -14.17
C CYS A 95 -1.89 -5.34 -14.19
N GLN A 96 -1.55 -4.62 -15.27
CA GLN A 96 -1.83 -3.20 -15.45
C GLN A 96 -2.97 -2.94 -16.46
N CYS A 97 -3.76 -3.97 -16.80
CA CYS A 97 -4.85 -3.88 -17.78
C CYS A 97 -6.08 -3.13 -17.23
N MET A 98 -7.17 -3.14 -17.99
CA MET A 98 -8.45 -2.51 -17.63
C MET A 98 -9.00 -3.00 -16.26
N GLY A 99 -8.72 -4.25 -15.88
CA GLY A 99 -9.10 -4.81 -14.57
C GLY A 99 -8.44 -4.10 -13.37
N SER A 100 -7.36 -3.36 -13.62
CA SER A 100 -6.60 -2.59 -12.64
C SER A 100 -6.82 -1.09 -12.76
N SER A 101 -7.88 -0.66 -13.44
CA SER A 101 -8.20 0.75 -13.65
C SER A 101 -8.76 1.48 -12.42
N ARG A 102 -9.22 0.72 -11.42
CA ARG A 102 -9.88 1.24 -10.23
C ARG A 102 -9.36 0.57 -8.97
N ASP A 103 -9.51 1.25 -7.85
CA ASP A 103 -9.26 0.68 -6.53
C ASP A 103 -10.46 -0.13 -6.03
N ASN A 104 -10.48 -1.40 -6.43
CA ASN A 104 -11.58 -2.32 -6.21
C ASN A 104 -11.36 -3.28 -5.03
N LEU A 105 -10.38 -3.03 -4.16
CA LEU A 105 -10.21 -3.79 -2.92
C LEU A 105 -11.43 -3.62 -2.01
N THR A 106 -11.98 -4.74 -1.53
CA THR A 106 -13.14 -4.88 -0.64
C THR A 106 -12.90 -6.02 0.35
N ILE A 107 -13.54 -6.05 1.51
CA ILE A 107 -13.49 -7.21 2.42
C ILE A 107 -14.44 -8.32 1.97
N PRO A 108 -15.73 -8.06 1.67
CA PRO A 108 -16.64 -9.10 1.20
C PRO A 108 -16.10 -9.80 -0.04
N THR A 109 -16.28 -11.12 -0.09
CA THR A 109 -15.96 -11.94 -1.25
C THR A 109 -17.24 -12.32 -2.01
N ALA A 110 -17.09 -12.93 -3.19
CA ALA A 110 -18.23 -13.41 -3.98
C ALA A 110 -19.13 -14.41 -3.21
N GLY A 111 -18.61 -15.04 -2.16
CA GLY A 111 -19.36 -15.95 -1.28
C GLY A 111 -20.29 -15.26 -0.28
N GLY A 112 -20.35 -13.92 -0.26
CA GLY A 112 -21.15 -13.13 0.67
C GLY A 112 -20.41 -12.70 1.93
N ILE A 113 -21.16 -12.14 2.88
CA ILE A 113 -20.67 -11.66 4.18
C ILE A 113 -20.76 -12.77 5.22
N VAL A 114 -19.69 -12.96 6.00
CA VAL A 114 -19.66 -13.87 7.14
C VAL A 114 -19.14 -13.11 8.36
N GLY A 115 -19.95 -13.02 9.42
CA GLY A 115 -19.66 -12.26 10.63
C GLY A 115 -20.25 -10.84 10.61
N ASP A 116 -20.71 -10.37 11.77
CA ASP A 116 -21.24 -9.02 11.99
C ASP A 116 -20.16 -7.94 11.88
N PHE A 117 -18.91 -8.28 12.20
CA PHE A 117 -17.73 -7.40 12.11
C PHE A 117 -17.36 -7.01 10.67
N VAL A 118 -17.78 -7.75 9.63
CA VAL A 118 -17.39 -7.45 8.25
C VAL A 118 -17.93 -6.10 7.78
N ILE A 119 -19.16 -5.72 8.15
CA ILE A 119 -19.74 -4.42 7.77
C ILE A 119 -18.96 -3.26 8.43
N PRO A 120 -18.74 -3.24 9.76
CA PRO A 120 -17.85 -2.25 10.38
C PRO A 120 -16.45 -2.22 9.79
N MET A 121 -15.85 -3.37 9.46
CA MET A 121 -14.51 -3.41 8.88
C MET A 121 -14.48 -2.90 7.43
N GLU A 122 -15.54 -3.10 6.64
CA GLU A 122 -15.67 -2.47 5.31
C GLU A 122 -15.83 -0.95 5.42
N MET A 123 -16.54 -0.47 6.44
CA MET A 123 -16.61 0.96 6.76
C MET A 123 -15.22 1.52 7.09
N VAL A 124 -14.42 0.80 7.90
CA VAL A 124 -13.02 1.15 8.16
C VAL A 124 -12.24 1.18 6.85
N LEU A 125 -12.33 0.12 6.02
CA LEU A 125 -11.63 0.06 4.74
C LEU A 125 -11.98 1.26 3.84
N ASN A 126 -13.24 1.68 3.77
CA ASN A 126 -13.63 2.85 3.00
C ASN A 126 -12.96 4.13 3.50
N ARG A 127 -12.82 4.30 4.82
CA ARG A 127 -12.06 5.41 5.40
C ARG A 127 -10.58 5.34 5.02
N LEU A 128 -9.95 4.16 5.13
CA LEU A 128 -8.54 3.96 4.75
C LEU A 128 -8.32 4.24 3.26
N LYS A 129 -9.22 3.77 2.38
CA LYS A 129 -9.19 4.02 0.93
C LYS A 129 -9.29 5.51 0.62
N SER A 130 -10.16 6.24 1.32
CA SER A 130 -10.32 7.69 1.15
C SER A 130 -9.04 8.43 1.51
N GLU A 131 -8.47 8.17 2.69
CA GLU A 131 -7.25 8.82 3.16
C GLU A 131 -6.04 8.47 2.30
N PHE A 132 -5.90 7.20 1.92
CA PHE A 132 -4.81 6.74 1.06
C PHE A 132 -4.91 7.32 -0.35
N SER A 133 -6.13 7.41 -0.90
CA SER A 133 -6.36 8.02 -2.21
C SER A 133 -6.01 9.51 -2.20
N PHE A 134 -6.32 10.23 -1.12
CA PHE A 134 -5.92 11.62 -0.95
C PHE A 134 -4.39 11.73 -0.84
N SER A 135 -3.76 10.95 0.03
CA SER A 135 -2.31 10.95 0.25
C SER A 135 -1.50 10.73 -1.03
N ARG A 136 -1.83 9.72 -1.84
CA ARG A 136 -1.10 9.45 -3.09
C ARG A 136 -1.43 10.47 -4.19
N HIS A 137 -2.58 11.15 -4.12
CA HIS A 137 -2.94 12.21 -5.05
C HIS A 137 -2.12 13.47 -4.78
N LEU A 138 -1.94 13.86 -3.52
CA LEU A 138 -1.03 14.94 -3.12
C LEU A 138 0.40 14.68 -3.64
N TYR A 139 0.86 13.43 -3.54
CA TYR A 139 2.16 13.03 -4.07
C TYR A 139 2.23 13.12 -5.60
N PHE A 140 1.18 12.69 -6.31
CA PHE A 140 1.09 12.83 -7.76
C PHE A 140 1.09 14.30 -8.21
N GLU A 141 0.30 15.15 -7.55
CA GLU A 141 0.23 16.57 -7.86
C GLU A 141 1.59 17.24 -7.68
N TYR A 142 2.32 16.93 -6.61
CA TYR A 142 3.67 17.47 -6.41
C TYR A 142 4.62 17.14 -7.57
N LEU A 143 4.55 15.91 -8.09
CA LEU A 143 5.44 15.44 -9.15
C LEU A 143 5.07 15.91 -10.55
N THR A 144 3.81 16.31 -10.77
CA THR A 144 3.27 16.53 -12.12
C THR A 144 2.71 17.92 -12.36
N THR A 145 2.39 18.67 -11.30
CA THR A 145 1.90 20.04 -11.44
C THR A 145 3.08 20.98 -11.63
N GLU A 146 2.97 21.87 -12.60
CA GLU A 146 3.94 22.96 -12.74
C GLU A 146 3.87 23.88 -11.51
N LYS A 147 4.99 24.49 -11.15
CA LYS A 147 5.04 25.42 -10.02
C LYS A 147 4.08 26.59 -10.25
N ASP A 148 3.15 26.76 -9.33
CA ASP A 148 2.25 27.91 -9.32
C ASP A 148 2.92 29.10 -8.63
N TYR A 149 3.51 29.98 -9.45
CA TYR A 149 4.19 31.18 -8.96
C TYR A 149 3.22 32.22 -8.40
N GLU A 150 1.93 32.20 -8.77
CA GLU A 150 0.93 33.12 -8.23
C GLU A 150 0.61 32.75 -6.77
N LEU A 151 0.40 31.47 -6.49
CA LEU A 151 0.19 31.00 -5.11
C LEU A 151 1.39 31.28 -4.19
N LEU A 152 2.61 31.15 -4.73
CA LEU A 152 3.82 31.51 -4.00
C LEU A 152 3.90 33.02 -3.75
N HIS A 153 3.50 33.83 -4.74
CA HIS A 153 3.45 35.29 -4.62
C HIS A 153 2.47 35.73 -3.53
N ASP A 154 1.25 35.17 -3.53
CA ASP A 154 0.21 35.48 -2.55
C ASP A 154 0.62 35.11 -1.11
N SER A 155 1.47 34.09 -0.96
CA SER A 155 1.94 33.61 0.35
C SER A 155 3.02 34.50 0.98
N CYS A 156 3.73 35.33 0.20
CA CYS A 156 4.67 36.35 0.68
C CYS A 156 5.74 35.85 1.69
N PHE A 157 6.46 34.76 1.39
CA PHE A 157 7.54 34.28 2.25
C PHE A 157 8.77 35.21 2.23
N SER A 158 9.41 35.39 3.39
CA SER A 158 10.71 36.09 3.47
C SER A 158 11.82 35.21 2.91
N GLU A 159 12.64 35.74 2.01
CA GLU A 159 13.81 35.04 1.47
C GLU A 159 14.95 35.01 2.51
N LEU A 160 15.31 33.80 2.95
CA LEU A 160 16.39 33.56 3.91
C LEU A 160 17.67 33.03 3.26
N PHE A 161 17.67 32.82 1.94
CA PHE A 161 18.76 32.27 1.14
C PHE A 161 19.27 30.93 1.67
N ASN A 162 18.33 30.07 2.09
CA ASN A 162 18.59 28.77 2.68
C ASN A 162 18.13 27.59 1.80
N ASP A 163 17.60 27.88 0.61
CA ASP A 163 17.01 26.92 -0.34
C ASP A 163 15.90 26.04 0.27
N GLU A 164 15.25 26.51 1.33
CA GLU A 164 14.10 25.82 1.92
C GLU A 164 12.91 25.85 0.95
N LEU A 165 12.28 24.70 0.80
CA LEU A 165 11.02 24.56 0.11
C LEU A 165 9.90 24.98 1.06
N LEU A 166 9.14 25.98 0.63
CA LEU A 166 7.96 26.50 1.31
C LEU A 166 6.78 26.59 0.33
N GLY A 167 5.57 26.66 0.89
CA GLY A 167 4.34 26.79 0.11
C GLY A 167 3.57 25.48 -0.09
N ILE A 168 2.49 25.58 -0.86
CA ILE A 168 1.49 24.51 -0.99
C ILE A 168 2.11 23.19 -1.43
N ASP A 169 3.06 23.21 -2.38
CA ASP A 169 3.62 21.99 -2.94
C ASP A 169 4.39 21.15 -1.92
N VAL A 170 5.30 21.74 -1.13
CA VAL A 170 6.00 20.97 -0.08
C VAL A 170 5.02 20.52 1.02
N GLU A 171 3.97 21.29 1.30
CA GLU A 171 2.95 20.90 2.27
C GLU A 171 2.10 19.71 1.80
N LYS A 172 1.91 19.53 0.49
CA LYS A 172 1.33 18.30 -0.07
C LYS A 172 2.15 17.08 0.33
N LEU A 173 3.49 17.16 0.23
CA LEU A 173 4.39 16.07 0.62
C LEU A 173 4.34 15.78 2.13
N ARG A 174 4.50 16.83 2.95
CA ARG A 174 4.44 16.72 4.43
C ARG A 174 3.11 16.11 4.87
N THR A 175 2.01 16.55 4.27
CA THR A 175 0.66 16.04 4.56
C THR A 175 0.48 14.61 4.10
N ALA A 176 0.90 14.26 2.88
CA ALA A 176 0.87 12.88 2.40
C ALA A 176 1.64 11.92 3.33
N PHE A 177 2.83 12.34 3.80
CA PHE A 177 3.64 11.55 4.71
C PHE A 177 2.93 11.29 6.05
N ARG A 178 2.39 12.34 6.68
CA ARG A 178 1.66 12.24 7.96
C ARG A 178 0.39 11.39 7.84
N LEU A 179 -0.35 11.51 6.74
CA LEU A 179 -1.57 10.74 6.50
C LEU A 179 -1.32 9.23 6.50
N CYS A 180 -0.19 8.78 5.93
CA CYS A 180 0.18 7.36 5.95
C CYS A 180 0.24 6.78 7.38
N PHE A 181 0.85 7.48 8.33
CA PHE A 181 0.87 7.04 9.72
C PHE A 181 -0.51 7.10 10.38
N GLY A 182 -1.32 8.11 10.05
CA GLY A 182 -2.71 8.18 10.47
C GLY A 182 -3.57 7.01 9.96
N ILE A 183 -3.27 6.46 8.77
CA ILE A 183 -3.90 5.25 8.22
C ILE A 183 -3.43 4.02 8.98
N LEU A 184 -2.11 3.88 9.23
CA LEU A 184 -1.54 2.77 9.98
C LEU A 184 -2.13 2.68 11.40
N ASP A 185 -2.24 3.80 12.11
CA ASP A 185 -2.82 3.82 13.47
C ASP A 185 -4.30 3.39 13.47
N LYS A 186 -5.09 3.80 12.46
CA LYS A 186 -6.47 3.33 12.29
C LYS A 186 -6.56 1.83 12.01
N ILE A 187 -5.61 1.28 11.23
CA ILE A 187 -5.49 -0.18 11.07
C ILE A 187 -5.22 -0.82 12.43
N GLY A 188 -4.31 -0.26 13.24
CA GLY A 188 -4.03 -0.73 14.59
C GLY A 188 -5.29 -0.78 15.46
N ILE A 189 -6.08 0.31 15.48
CA ILE A 189 -7.35 0.39 16.21
C ILE A 189 -8.33 -0.69 15.71
N ALA A 190 -8.49 -0.83 14.39
CA ALA A 190 -9.40 -1.82 13.82
C ALA A 190 -9.00 -3.26 14.16
N ILE A 191 -7.70 -3.57 14.19
CA ILE A 191 -7.19 -4.88 14.64
C ILE A 191 -7.44 -5.10 16.13
N CYS A 192 -7.29 -4.07 16.96
CA CYS A 192 -7.65 -4.13 18.37
C CYS A 192 -9.15 -4.43 18.57
N GLU A 193 -10.03 -3.73 17.85
CA GLU A 193 -11.48 -4.02 17.87
C GLU A 193 -11.81 -5.43 17.39
N LEU A 194 -11.13 -5.91 16.35
CA LEU A 194 -11.43 -7.19 15.72
C LEU A 194 -11.08 -8.41 16.60
N PHE A 195 -10.04 -8.28 17.43
CA PHE A 195 -9.45 -9.39 18.18
C PHE A 195 -9.33 -9.12 19.69
N ASP A 196 -9.90 -8.03 20.19
CA ASP A 196 -9.80 -7.59 21.58
C ASP A 196 -8.33 -7.47 22.07
N LEU A 197 -7.52 -6.78 21.27
CA LEU A 197 -6.07 -6.63 21.50
C LEU A 197 -5.67 -5.26 22.06
N TYR A 198 -6.57 -4.56 22.76
CA TYR A 198 -6.24 -3.23 23.29
C TYR A 198 -5.12 -3.26 24.36
N PRO A 199 -4.18 -2.31 24.35
CA PRO A 199 -3.25 -2.14 25.46
C PRO A 199 -3.99 -1.60 26.70
N PRO A 200 -3.50 -1.85 27.94
CA PRO A 200 -4.18 -1.43 29.17
C PRO A 200 -4.44 0.07 29.29
N ASN A 201 -3.64 0.90 28.63
CA ASN A 201 -3.79 2.36 28.63
C ASN A 201 -4.71 2.90 27.51
N GLY A 202 -5.28 2.02 26.66
CA GLY A 202 -6.15 2.38 25.55
C GLY A 202 -5.46 3.05 24.34
N ASN A 203 -4.19 3.46 24.47
CA ASN A 203 -3.49 4.19 23.41
C ASN A 203 -2.91 3.23 22.37
N VAL A 204 -3.46 3.26 21.16
CA VAL A 204 -3.04 2.40 20.04
C VAL A 204 -2.16 3.21 19.08
N TYR A 205 -0.92 2.76 18.94
CA TYR A 205 -0.02 3.20 17.86
C TYR A 205 0.46 1.97 17.11
N PHE A 206 0.37 1.99 15.78
CA PHE A 206 0.54 0.82 14.92
C PHE A 206 1.82 0.02 15.21
N GLN A 207 2.97 0.69 15.35
CA GLN A 207 4.25 0.02 15.58
C GLN A 207 4.38 -0.65 16.96
N SER A 208 3.68 -0.12 17.97
CA SER A 208 3.96 -0.43 19.37
C SER A 208 2.83 -1.10 20.12
N PHE A 209 1.60 -1.08 19.60
CA PHE A 209 0.47 -1.66 20.33
C PHE A 209 0.61 -3.18 20.54
N TRP A 210 1.32 -3.90 19.67
CA TRP A 210 1.40 -5.38 19.70
C TRP A 210 1.90 -5.99 21.02
N GLN A 211 3.00 -5.49 21.59
CA GLN A 211 3.60 -5.91 22.88
C GLN A 211 3.42 -7.41 23.21
N LEU A 212 3.84 -8.29 22.29
CA LEU A 212 3.63 -9.75 22.36
C LEU A 212 4.43 -10.43 23.50
N ASP A 213 5.17 -9.68 24.27
CA ASP A 213 5.90 -10.09 25.47
C ASP A 213 5.12 -9.82 26.77
N ARG A 214 3.95 -9.17 26.68
CA ARG A 214 3.13 -8.80 27.83
C ARG A 214 1.87 -9.66 27.93
N ASP A 215 1.54 -10.03 29.17
CA ASP A 215 0.33 -10.75 29.54
C ASP A 215 0.09 -11.99 28.65
N ASN A 216 -1.17 -12.29 28.31
CA ASN A 216 -1.56 -13.37 27.40
C ASN A 216 -1.63 -12.94 25.92
N ARG A 217 -1.01 -11.80 25.55
CA ARG A 217 -1.19 -11.21 24.21
C ARG A 217 -0.56 -12.04 23.11
N ARG A 218 0.52 -12.75 23.39
CA ARG A 218 1.11 -13.72 22.45
C ARG A 218 0.12 -14.83 22.12
N GLU A 219 -0.54 -15.37 23.14
CA GLU A 219 -1.50 -16.45 22.98
C GLU A 219 -2.74 -15.97 22.18
N LEU A 220 -3.23 -14.76 22.46
CA LEU A 220 -4.29 -14.13 21.68
C LEU A 220 -3.89 -13.86 20.22
N PHE A 221 -2.65 -13.41 19.99
CA PHE A 221 -2.12 -13.23 18.64
C PHE A 221 -1.98 -14.56 17.90
N ASP A 222 -1.40 -15.58 18.53
CA ASP A 222 -1.16 -16.89 17.94
C ASP A 222 -2.47 -17.65 17.65
N SER A 223 -3.49 -17.48 18.48
CA SER A 223 -4.83 -18.05 18.26
C SER A 223 -5.59 -17.41 17.08
N ASN A 224 -5.24 -16.17 16.70
CA ASN A 224 -5.84 -15.44 15.58
C ASN A 224 -4.89 -15.28 14.39
N LYS A 225 -3.81 -16.08 14.37
CA LYS A 225 -2.73 -15.95 13.41
C LYS A 225 -3.22 -16.19 11.98
N SER A 226 -3.07 -15.17 11.15
CA SER A 226 -3.31 -15.23 9.70
C SER A 226 -2.13 -14.63 8.94
N PRO A 227 -1.92 -14.97 7.66
CA PRO A 227 -0.88 -14.35 6.83
C PRO A 227 -0.97 -12.81 6.82
N GLY A 228 -2.19 -12.26 6.78
CA GLY A 228 -2.43 -10.82 6.89
C GLY A 228 -1.96 -10.25 8.22
N LEU A 229 -2.32 -10.90 9.34
CA LEU A 229 -1.98 -10.40 10.68
C LEU A 229 -0.47 -10.44 10.94
N ILE A 230 0.19 -11.50 10.46
CA ILE A 230 1.66 -11.62 10.51
C ILE A 230 2.31 -10.50 9.70
N ALA A 231 1.80 -10.22 8.50
CA ALA A 231 2.33 -9.15 7.67
C ALA A 231 2.18 -7.77 8.35
N LEU A 232 1.04 -7.50 8.98
CA LEU A 232 0.85 -6.27 9.78
C LEU A 232 1.87 -6.17 10.92
N TYR A 233 2.09 -7.26 11.67
CA TYR A 233 3.08 -7.30 12.74
C TYR A 233 4.51 -7.12 12.23
N SER A 234 4.83 -7.64 11.03
CA SER A 234 6.13 -7.44 10.37
C SER A 234 6.35 -5.97 10.04
N ILE A 235 5.42 -5.33 9.34
CA ILE A 235 5.48 -3.90 9.02
C ILE A 235 5.63 -3.07 10.30
N ALA A 236 4.85 -3.39 11.34
CA ALA A 236 4.94 -2.72 12.62
C ALA A 236 6.31 -2.87 13.30
N THR A 237 6.96 -4.02 13.14
CA THR A 237 8.29 -4.30 13.69
C THR A 237 9.37 -3.54 12.91
N ASP A 238 9.29 -3.47 11.58
CA ASP A 238 10.22 -2.69 10.75
C ASP A 238 10.15 -1.19 11.06
N LEU A 239 8.98 -0.67 11.45
CA LEU A 239 8.78 0.72 11.87
C LEU A 239 9.12 0.98 13.36
N ASN A 240 9.49 -0.05 14.12
CA ASN A 240 9.67 0.06 15.57
C ASN A 240 11.14 0.20 15.93
N GLU A 241 11.52 1.42 16.35
CA GLU A 241 12.85 1.74 16.85
C GLU A 241 13.30 0.83 18.00
N LYS A 242 12.42 0.47 18.94
CA LYS A 242 12.76 -0.40 20.08
C LYS A 242 13.06 -1.85 19.69
N LYS A 243 12.82 -2.20 18.43
CA LYS A 243 13.10 -3.52 17.86
C LYS A 243 14.18 -3.47 16.78
N ASP A 244 14.94 -2.37 16.71
CA ASP A 244 15.96 -2.14 15.68
C ASP A 244 15.40 -2.28 14.26
N GLY A 245 14.15 -1.83 14.07
CA GLY A 245 13.46 -1.91 12.78
C GLY A 245 14.17 -1.08 11.71
N GLU A 246 14.37 -1.68 10.53
CA GLU A 246 15.11 -1.07 9.40
C GLU A 246 14.49 0.26 8.95
N LEU A 247 13.17 0.40 9.09
CA LEU A 247 12.39 1.55 8.63
C LEU A 247 11.93 2.45 9.79
N SER A 248 12.52 2.27 10.98
CA SER A 248 12.21 3.07 12.17
C SER A 248 12.45 4.57 11.96
N PHE A 249 13.41 4.95 11.11
CA PHE A 249 13.66 6.34 10.73
C PHE A 249 12.46 7.03 10.08
N LEU A 250 11.56 6.30 9.39
CA LEU A 250 10.33 6.88 8.82
C LEU A 250 9.40 7.38 9.92
N LYS A 251 9.35 6.65 11.04
CA LYS A 251 8.57 7.07 12.21
C LYS A 251 9.21 8.27 12.90
N GLN A 252 10.54 8.28 13.00
CA GLN A 252 11.26 9.44 13.52
C GLN A 252 10.94 10.68 12.68
N LEU A 253 11.07 10.58 11.36
CA LEU A 253 10.71 11.66 10.43
C LEU A 253 9.26 12.12 10.58
N ARG A 254 8.30 11.19 10.78
CA ARG A 254 6.91 11.57 11.07
C ARG A 254 6.81 12.37 12.36
N ASN A 255 7.51 11.97 13.43
CA ASN A 255 7.48 12.70 14.70
C ASN A 255 8.12 14.08 14.54
N ASP A 256 9.23 14.17 13.83
CA ASP A 256 9.90 15.43 13.53
C ASP A 256 8.96 16.37 12.74
N LEU A 257 8.21 15.85 11.76
CA LEU A 257 7.21 16.61 11.00
C LEU A 257 6.01 17.11 11.81
N GLU A 258 5.79 16.60 13.02
CA GLU A 258 4.68 16.97 13.91
C GLU A 258 5.14 17.86 15.08
N HIS A 259 6.39 17.70 15.51
CA HIS A 259 6.87 18.24 16.79
C HIS A 259 8.14 19.07 16.68
N GLU A 260 8.91 18.94 15.60
CA GLU A 260 10.16 19.66 15.37
C GLU A 260 10.06 20.54 14.10
N PHE A 261 11.10 21.33 13.84
CA PHE A 261 11.21 22.11 12.60
C PHE A 261 11.96 21.32 11.54
N VAL A 262 11.23 20.78 10.56
CA VAL A 262 11.80 20.02 9.44
C VAL A 262 11.99 20.93 8.23
N VAL A 263 13.24 21.28 7.92
CA VAL A 263 13.61 22.05 6.71
C VAL A 263 13.83 21.08 5.55
N VAL A 264 12.96 21.19 4.53
CA VAL A 264 13.12 20.46 3.27
C VAL A 264 13.86 21.36 2.30
N TYR A 265 15.01 20.94 1.77
CA TYR A 265 15.86 21.79 0.93
C TYR A 265 16.31 21.10 -0.37
N LYS A 266 16.70 21.91 -1.36
CA LYS A 266 17.10 21.44 -2.71
C LYS A 266 18.59 21.28 -2.93
N SER A 267 19.40 22.19 -2.38
CA SER A 267 20.83 22.23 -2.64
C SER A 267 21.58 21.08 -1.94
N GLU A 268 22.89 20.97 -2.20
CA GLU A 268 23.71 19.96 -1.54
C GLU A 268 23.75 20.11 -0.02
N SER A 269 23.63 21.35 0.46
CA SER A 269 23.56 21.70 1.88
C SER A 269 22.78 23.01 2.04
N PRO A 270 21.91 23.14 3.05
CA PRO A 270 21.18 24.37 3.29
C PRO A 270 22.16 25.47 3.72
N SER A 271 22.02 26.64 3.12
CA SER A 271 22.75 27.85 3.53
C SER A 271 22.07 28.47 4.76
N ASP A 272 22.84 29.17 5.59
CA ASP A 272 22.31 29.91 6.75
C ASP A 272 23.09 31.21 6.96
N ILE A 273 22.94 32.14 6.02
CA ILE A 273 23.69 33.40 6.04
C ILE A 273 23.35 34.29 7.25
N TYR A 274 22.19 34.06 7.86
CA TYR A 274 21.67 34.84 8.98
C TYR A 274 21.92 34.15 10.33
N ASP A 275 22.59 33.00 10.35
CA ASP A 275 22.79 32.19 11.56
C ASP A 275 21.46 31.85 12.28
N SER A 276 20.37 31.70 11.51
CA SER A 276 19.01 31.49 12.02
C SER A 276 18.89 30.14 12.72
N TYR A 277 19.60 29.12 12.24
CA TYR A 277 19.51 27.78 12.79
C TYR A 277 20.15 27.65 14.17
N LYS A 278 21.08 28.54 14.54
CA LYS A 278 21.67 28.57 15.88
C LYS A 278 20.69 29.01 16.97
N PHE A 279 19.58 29.65 16.59
CA PHE A 279 18.58 30.12 17.55
C PHE A 279 17.66 28.98 18.05
N MET A 280 17.51 27.90 17.27
CA MET A 280 16.66 26.78 17.64
C MET A 280 17.50 25.55 17.96
N ASP A 281 17.18 24.88 19.07
CA ASP A 281 17.98 23.74 19.57
C ASP A 281 17.86 22.51 18.65
N ASN A 282 16.69 22.32 18.02
CA ASN A 282 16.39 21.16 17.19
C ASN A 282 15.83 21.60 15.83
N ILE A 283 16.64 21.47 14.79
CA ILE A 283 16.20 21.59 13.39
C ILE A 283 16.60 20.32 12.66
N VAL A 284 15.64 19.73 11.97
CA VAL A 284 15.83 18.53 11.18
C VAL A 284 15.93 18.93 9.71
N PHE A 285 17.00 18.51 9.05
CA PHE A 285 17.25 18.81 7.65
C PHE A 285 17.06 17.56 6.81
N ILE A 286 16.32 17.69 5.71
CA ILE A 286 16.12 16.60 4.76
C ILE A 286 16.12 17.14 3.33
N LYS A 287 16.87 16.49 2.43
CA LYS A 287 16.83 16.86 1.01
C LYS A 287 15.50 16.46 0.38
N GLU A 288 15.05 17.21 -0.62
CA GLU A 288 13.80 16.90 -1.33
C GLU A 288 13.78 15.49 -1.92
N ASP A 289 14.86 15.06 -2.57
CA ASP A 289 14.96 13.73 -3.19
C ASP A 289 14.88 12.61 -2.16
N GLU A 290 15.54 12.77 -1.01
CA GLU A 290 15.45 11.88 0.13
C GLU A 290 14.01 11.86 0.70
N PHE A 291 13.38 13.02 0.86
CA PHE A 291 11.99 13.09 1.34
C PHE A 291 11.04 12.36 0.39
N LEU A 292 11.18 12.56 -0.92
CA LEU A 292 10.38 11.89 -1.95
C LEU A 292 10.58 10.37 -1.91
N GLU A 293 11.81 9.91 -1.69
CA GLU A 293 12.09 8.49 -1.53
C GLU A 293 11.38 7.92 -0.29
N HIS A 294 11.51 8.59 0.86
CA HIS A 294 10.87 8.17 2.12
C HIS A 294 9.35 8.18 2.00
N LEU A 295 8.77 9.20 1.35
CA LEU A 295 7.34 9.28 1.07
C LEU A 295 6.87 8.11 0.19
N ARG A 296 7.60 7.79 -0.89
CA ARG A 296 7.29 6.64 -1.74
C ARG A 296 7.32 5.33 -0.95
N ARG A 297 8.33 5.15 -0.09
CA ARG A 297 8.46 3.96 0.77
C ARG A 297 7.28 3.84 1.73
N ILE A 298 6.91 4.90 2.46
CA ILE A 298 5.80 4.83 3.42
C ILE A 298 4.44 4.67 2.72
N LEU A 299 4.24 5.24 1.53
CA LEU A 299 3.04 5.00 0.72
C LEU A 299 2.90 3.52 0.31
N GLN A 300 4.00 2.89 -0.12
CA GLN A 300 4.00 1.47 -0.48
C GLN A 300 3.80 0.54 0.73
N LEU A 301 4.39 0.88 1.88
CA LEU A 301 4.13 0.18 3.15
C LEU A 301 2.66 0.32 3.57
N THR A 302 2.11 1.53 3.50
CA THR A 302 0.71 1.81 3.84
C THR A 302 -0.24 1.04 2.93
N ARG A 303 0.04 0.99 1.62
CA ARG A 303 -0.69 0.14 0.68
C ARG A 303 -0.68 -1.31 1.16
N SER A 304 0.51 -1.84 1.48
CA SER A 304 0.69 -3.21 1.91
C SER A 304 -0.06 -3.50 3.21
N ALA A 305 -0.03 -2.57 4.17
CA ALA A 305 -0.80 -2.68 5.41
C ALA A 305 -2.32 -2.71 5.16
N ILE A 306 -2.83 -1.90 4.23
CA ILE A 306 -4.27 -1.94 3.86
C ILE A 306 -4.64 -3.31 3.27
N PHE A 307 -3.82 -3.88 2.37
CA PHE A 307 -4.03 -5.24 1.85
C PHE A 307 -4.01 -6.28 2.98
N SER A 308 -2.99 -6.22 3.84
CA SER A 308 -2.85 -7.14 4.96
C SER A 308 -4.02 -7.06 5.92
N PHE A 309 -4.53 -5.85 6.22
CA PHE A 309 -5.76 -5.65 6.98
C PHE A 309 -6.95 -6.37 6.34
N VAL A 310 -7.22 -6.12 5.05
CA VAL A 310 -8.32 -6.78 4.34
C VAL A 310 -8.21 -8.30 4.40
N PHE A 311 -7.01 -8.83 4.19
CA PHE A 311 -6.76 -10.27 4.25
C PHE A 311 -6.93 -10.84 5.66
N THR A 312 -6.54 -10.12 6.70
CA THR A 312 -6.80 -10.51 8.10
C THR A 312 -8.30 -10.61 8.37
N VAL A 313 -9.09 -9.62 7.95
CA VAL A 313 -10.55 -9.64 8.18
C VAL A 313 -11.21 -10.78 7.42
N ARG A 314 -10.80 -11.00 6.16
CA ARG A 314 -11.30 -12.13 5.35
C ARG A 314 -10.96 -13.48 5.96
N ASP A 315 -9.74 -13.67 6.45
CA ASP A 315 -9.32 -14.91 7.09
C ASP A 315 -10.16 -15.23 8.32
N LYS A 316 -10.39 -14.23 9.19
CA LYS A 316 -11.31 -14.37 10.33
C LYS A 316 -12.72 -14.76 9.88
N ALA A 317 -13.25 -14.09 8.86
CA ALA A 317 -14.58 -14.38 8.33
C ALA A 317 -14.69 -15.81 7.77
N LEU A 318 -13.64 -16.33 7.14
CA LEU A 318 -13.59 -17.71 6.65
C LEU A 318 -13.58 -18.72 7.80
N ASN A 319 -12.84 -18.44 8.88
CA ASN A 319 -12.74 -19.32 10.06
C ASN A 319 -14.06 -19.37 10.86
N GLU A 320 -14.90 -18.35 10.77
CA GLU A 320 -16.24 -18.34 11.41
C GLU A 320 -17.34 -18.98 10.55
N LYS A 321 -17.05 -19.28 9.28
CA LYS A 321 -17.99 -19.97 8.40
C LYS A 321 -18.15 -21.43 8.86
N LYS A 322 -19.36 -21.82 9.20
CA LYS A 322 -19.69 -23.20 9.60
C LYS A 322 -20.12 -24.03 8.40
N ASP A 323 -19.51 -25.20 8.25
CA ASP A 323 -19.92 -26.17 7.23
C ASP A 323 -21.36 -26.63 7.46
N GLY A 324 -22.12 -26.78 6.37
CA GLY A 324 -23.52 -27.24 6.41
C GLY A 324 -24.57 -26.19 6.80
N VAL A 325 -24.15 -24.95 7.09
CA VAL A 325 -25.09 -23.83 7.32
C VAL A 325 -25.36 -23.09 6.01
N PHE A 326 -26.64 -22.90 5.68
CA PHE A 326 -27.04 -22.06 4.56
C PHE A 326 -26.89 -20.59 4.92
N TYR A 327 -25.88 -19.94 4.34
CA TYR A 327 -25.72 -18.50 4.40
C TYR A 327 -26.44 -17.88 3.20
N PHE A 328 -27.37 -16.97 3.46
CA PHE A 328 -27.87 -16.11 2.38
C PHE A 328 -26.74 -15.17 1.97
N PRO A 329 -26.47 -15.00 0.66
CA PRO A 329 -25.51 -14.01 0.22
C PRO A 329 -26.07 -12.62 0.56
N ASN A 330 -25.61 -12.05 1.68
CA ASN A 330 -25.73 -10.62 1.87
C ASN A 330 -24.62 -9.98 1.03
N SER A 331 -24.99 -9.35 -0.09
CA SER A 331 -24.04 -8.72 -1.00
C SER A 331 -23.93 -7.23 -0.68
N ILE A 332 -22.73 -6.76 -0.32
CA ILE A 332 -22.45 -5.33 -0.34
C ILE A 332 -22.18 -4.94 -1.80
N HIS A 333 -23.07 -4.16 -2.39
CA HIS A 333 -22.85 -3.62 -3.72
C HIS A 333 -21.84 -2.49 -3.66
N ARG A 334 -20.92 -2.48 -4.62
CA ARG A 334 -20.00 -1.35 -4.81
C ARG A 334 -20.79 -0.16 -5.35
N GLN A 335 -20.52 1.01 -4.81
CA GLN A 335 -20.98 2.26 -5.40
C GLN A 335 -20.04 2.60 -6.56
N ASP A 336 -20.54 2.51 -7.79
CA ASP A 336 -19.82 2.96 -8.97
C ASP A 336 -20.11 4.44 -9.24
N TYR A 337 -19.05 5.21 -9.40
CA TYR A 337 -19.12 6.59 -9.90
C TYR A 337 -18.89 6.51 -11.40
N ILE A 338 -19.94 6.78 -12.18
CA ILE A 338 -19.91 6.81 -13.64
C ILE A 338 -19.74 8.26 -14.05
N PHE A 339 -18.86 8.51 -15.04
CA PHE A 339 -18.79 9.80 -15.70
C PHE A 339 -19.99 9.86 -16.65
N GLU A 340 -20.93 10.76 -16.40
CA GLU A 340 -21.86 11.18 -17.46
C GLU A 340 -21.02 11.97 -18.46
N ASP A 341 -21.04 11.54 -19.73
CA ASP A 341 -20.33 12.19 -20.85
C ASP A 341 -20.81 13.63 -21.08
#